data_AF-A0A3S1TMQ8-F1
#
_entry.id   AF-A0A3S1TMQ8-F1
#
_cell.length_a   1.000
_cell.length_b   1.000
_cell.length_c   1.000
_cell.angle_alpha   90.00
_cell.angle_beta   90.00
_cell.angle_gamma   90.00
#
_symmetry.space_group_name_H-M   'P 1'
#
loop_
_entity.id
_entity.type
_entity.pdbx_description
1 polymer ?
#
loop_
_entity_poly.entity_id
_entity_poly.type
_entity_poly.pdbx_seq_one_letter_code
_entity_poly.pdbx_strand_id
1 'polypeptide(L)'
;KARPPPPKRSLPGFLTRKFLLAAIGLAMTSIIAGSATTLFAIWHFQRVSPLSLFANLAVMPIVTVVMFLAVASALLMPFGLDWPALYLMGKGLTMMIAISGWISERSPVDGVGLISQQSVLLVAIALVIATMATTWLRLAALPFALAGLLTVSDTRTPDVLISEDARLVALPIGGGELAVSRQRPNEFTVDNWKRALTSETIVVPEVFDNSDGQFDVADAVELPPGSPFYCSSGVCVARHMSGAIIAYVEDRKDTWKACGFAELIVVNDATAYDACHNPLVLVITKRQLARKGSAAVFFDRQSATTPATISFAVDSPYRPWHTQRRYSREARGLAPFKKPEKPVVNPQPSQ
;
A
#
# COMPACT_ATOMS: atom_id res chain seq x y z
N LYS A 1 -55.20 -1.80 -45.46
CA LYS A 1 -53.90 -2.51 -45.35
C LYS A 1 -53.77 -3.08 -43.94
N ALA A 2 -54.07 -4.35 -43.75
CA ALA A 2 -53.90 -5.02 -42.46
C ALA A 2 -52.40 -5.17 -42.18
N ARG A 3 -51.94 -4.71 -41.00
CA ARG A 3 -50.57 -4.98 -40.53
C ARG A 3 -50.42 -6.49 -40.35
N PRO A 4 -49.36 -7.12 -40.89
CA PRO A 4 -49.12 -8.53 -40.62
C PRO A 4 -48.93 -8.73 -39.10
N PRO A 5 -49.42 -9.84 -38.53
CA PRO A 5 -49.23 -10.13 -37.11
C PRO A 5 -47.72 -10.20 -36.82
N PRO A 6 -47.25 -9.72 -35.65
CA PRO A 6 -45.84 -9.78 -35.30
C PRO A 6 -45.38 -11.24 -35.37
N PRO A 7 -44.19 -11.52 -35.93
CA PRO A 7 -43.69 -12.88 -36.07
C PRO A 7 -43.67 -13.55 -34.68
N LYS A 8 -44.29 -14.73 -34.57
CA LYS A 8 -44.22 -15.57 -33.36
C LYS A 8 -42.75 -15.90 -33.12
N ARG A 9 -42.10 -15.13 -32.24
CA ARG A 9 -40.71 -15.39 -31.85
C ARG A 9 -40.67 -16.74 -31.16
N SER A 10 -39.76 -17.62 -31.60
CA SER A 10 -39.50 -18.88 -30.90
C SER A 10 -39.12 -18.59 -29.45
N LEU A 11 -39.65 -19.38 -28.50
CA LEU A 11 -39.25 -19.37 -27.08
C LEU A 11 -37.72 -19.27 -26.88
N PRO A 12 -36.88 -20.05 -27.60
CA PRO A 12 -35.43 -19.90 -27.52
C PRO A 12 -34.91 -18.54 -28.03
N GLY A 13 -35.49 -17.97 -29.09
CA GLY A 13 -35.14 -16.63 -29.60
C GLY A 13 -35.53 -15.49 -28.65
N PHE A 14 -36.61 -15.66 -27.89
CA PHE A 14 -37.03 -14.71 -26.86
C PHE A 14 -36.13 -14.78 -25.62
N LEU A 15 -35.80 -15.99 -25.15
CA LEU A 15 -34.93 -16.21 -24.00
C LEU A 15 -33.50 -15.74 -24.26
N THR A 16 -32.92 -16.09 -25.41
CA THR A 16 -31.59 -15.62 -25.82
C THR A 16 -31.51 -14.11 -25.90
N ARG A 17 -32.50 -13.44 -26.51
CA ARG A 17 -32.55 -11.97 -26.57
C ARG A 17 -32.65 -11.33 -25.19
N LYS A 18 -33.49 -11.86 -24.30
CA LYS A 18 -33.60 -11.36 -22.92
C LYS A 18 -32.31 -11.54 -22.14
N PHE A 19 -31.68 -12.71 -22.25
CA PHE A 19 -30.39 -12.98 -21.63
C PHE A 19 -29.31 -12.02 -22.15
N LEU A 20 -29.24 -11.81 -23.46
CA LEU A 20 -28.27 -10.90 -24.07
C LEU A 20 -28.46 -9.46 -23.59
N LEU A 21 -29.70 -8.97 -23.53
CA LEU A 21 -30.01 -7.63 -23.03
C LEU A 21 -29.66 -7.49 -21.54
N ALA A 22 -29.94 -8.50 -20.73
CA ALA A 22 -29.55 -8.52 -19.32
C ALA A 22 -28.02 -8.53 -19.14
N ALA A 23 -27.32 -9.36 -19.92
CA ALA A 23 -25.86 -9.44 -19.90
C ALA A 23 -25.21 -8.11 -20.33
N ILE A 24 -25.71 -7.46 -21.38
CA ILE A 24 -25.24 -6.13 -21.81
C ILE A 24 -25.50 -5.09 -20.73
N GLY A 25 -26.69 -5.10 -20.13
CA GLY A 25 -27.03 -4.20 -19.03
C GLY A 25 -26.08 -4.35 -17.84
N LEU A 26 -25.82 -5.59 -17.41
CA LEU A 26 -24.89 -5.92 -16.33
C LEU A 26 -23.44 -5.55 -16.67
N ALA A 27 -23.01 -5.78 -17.92
CA ALA A 27 -21.68 -5.40 -18.36
C ALA A 27 -21.50 -3.88 -18.34
N MET A 28 -22.49 -3.13 -18.86
CA MET A 28 -22.45 -1.66 -18.86
C MET A 28 -22.44 -1.09 -17.44
N THR A 29 -23.31 -1.58 -16.54
CA THR A 29 -23.30 -1.12 -15.15
C THR A 29 -22.00 -1.46 -14.44
N SER A 30 -21.42 -2.64 -14.69
CA SER A 30 -20.13 -3.02 -14.12
C SER A 30 -18.97 -2.19 -14.65
N ILE A 31 -18.96 -1.83 -15.94
CA ILE A 31 -17.96 -0.90 -16.51
C ILE A 31 -18.10 0.49 -15.89
N ILE A 32 -19.32 1.01 -15.75
CA ILE A 32 -19.57 2.35 -15.19
C ILE A 32 -19.18 2.37 -13.71
N ALA A 33 -19.65 1.42 -12.91
CA ALA A 33 -19.31 1.32 -11.50
C ALA A 33 -17.81 1.01 -11.29
N GLY A 34 -17.25 0.14 -12.12
CA GLY A 34 -15.84 -0.25 -12.09
C GLY A 34 -14.93 0.93 -12.42
N SER A 35 -15.18 1.66 -13.50
CA SER A 35 -14.40 2.86 -13.86
C SER A 35 -14.47 3.94 -12.78
N ALA A 36 -15.66 4.19 -12.23
CA ALA A 36 -15.85 5.14 -11.13
C ALA A 36 -15.03 4.78 -9.89
N THR A 37 -15.05 3.50 -9.48
CA THR A 37 -14.32 3.04 -8.29
C THR A 37 -12.83 2.84 -8.54
N THR A 38 -12.43 2.52 -9.78
CA THR A 38 -11.03 2.30 -10.16
C THR A 38 -10.19 3.54 -9.92
N LEU A 39 -10.71 4.73 -10.21
CA LEU A 39 -10.01 5.99 -9.94
C LEU A 39 -9.56 6.10 -8.47
N PHE A 40 -10.47 5.81 -7.55
CA PHE A 40 -10.18 5.87 -6.11
C PHE A 40 -9.32 4.71 -5.65
N ALA A 41 -9.49 3.52 -6.25
CA ALA A 41 -8.64 2.37 -5.98
C ALA A 41 -7.18 2.64 -6.37
N ILE A 42 -6.98 3.30 -7.51
CA ILE A 42 -5.66 3.75 -7.95
C ILE A 42 -5.08 4.77 -6.97
N TRP A 43 -5.86 5.80 -6.62
CA TRP A 43 -5.33 6.87 -5.76
C TRP A 43 -4.95 6.37 -4.35
N HIS A 44 -5.74 5.49 -3.75
CA HIS A 44 -5.51 5.02 -2.39
C HIS A 44 -4.61 3.79 -2.27
N PHE A 45 -4.68 2.87 -3.23
CA PHE A 45 -4.03 1.56 -3.15
C PHE A 45 -3.04 1.30 -4.29
N GLN A 46 -2.91 2.26 -5.21
CA GLN A 46 -1.99 2.21 -6.34
C GLN A 46 -2.15 0.92 -7.15
N ARG A 47 -3.40 0.43 -7.23
CA ARG A 47 -3.75 -0.83 -7.88
C ARG A 47 -4.89 -0.68 -8.86
N VAL A 48 -4.84 -1.45 -9.93
CA VAL A 48 -5.92 -1.60 -10.92
C VAL A 48 -6.26 -3.07 -11.04
N SER A 49 -7.51 -3.38 -11.35
CA SER A 49 -7.93 -4.74 -11.70
C SER A 49 -8.56 -4.71 -13.10
N PRO A 50 -7.76 -4.87 -14.17
CA PRO A 50 -8.25 -4.79 -15.55
C PRO A 50 -9.32 -5.84 -15.85
N LEU A 51 -9.21 -7.02 -15.22
CA LEU A 51 -10.12 -8.14 -15.40
C LEU A 51 -11.36 -8.10 -14.47
N SER A 52 -11.57 -7.00 -13.75
CA SER A 52 -12.70 -6.86 -12.80
C SER A 52 -14.07 -7.04 -13.44
N LEU A 53 -14.27 -6.58 -14.69
CA LEU A 53 -15.51 -6.79 -15.43
C LEU A 53 -15.82 -8.29 -15.60
N PHE A 54 -14.83 -9.06 -16.05
CA PHE A 54 -14.98 -10.49 -16.26
C PHE A 54 -15.18 -11.23 -14.93
N ALA A 55 -14.44 -10.83 -13.89
CA ALA A 55 -14.62 -11.37 -12.54
C ALA A 55 -16.05 -11.13 -12.03
N ASN A 56 -16.54 -9.89 -12.12
CA ASN A 56 -17.88 -9.53 -11.69
C ASN A 56 -18.94 -10.34 -12.46
N LEU A 57 -18.81 -10.45 -13.79
CA LEU A 57 -19.79 -11.17 -14.61
C LEU A 57 -19.78 -12.68 -14.35
N ALA A 58 -18.60 -13.27 -14.13
CA ALA A 58 -18.47 -14.69 -13.81
C ALA A 58 -18.98 -15.04 -12.41
N VAL A 59 -18.78 -14.15 -11.44
CA VAL A 59 -19.13 -14.39 -10.03
C VAL A 59 -20.61 -14.05 -9.72
N MET A 60 -21.22 -13.10 -10.44
CA MET A 60 -22.61 -12.66 -10.20
C MET A 60 -23.66 -13.79 -10.12
N PRO A 61 -23.67 -14.80 -11.01
CA PRO A 61 -24.61 -15.92 -10.92
C PRO A 61 -24.45 -16.72 -9.62
N ILE A 62 -23.21 -16.94 -9.20
CA ILE A 62 -22.87 -17.67 -7.98
C ILE A 62 -23.34 -16.87 -6.76
N VAL A 63 -23.04 -15.57 -6.72
CA VAL A 63 -23.45 -14.67 -5.63
C VAL A 63 -24.97 -14.65 -5.47
N THR A 64 -25.72 -14.63 -6.57
CA THR A 64 -27.20 -14.65 -6.52
C THR A 64 -27.72 -15.92 -5.83
N VAL A 65 -27.16 -17.08 -6.15
CA VAL A 65 -27.53 -18.36 -5.50
C VAL A 65 -27.08 -18.39 -4.04
N VAL A 66 -25.86 -17.94 -3.75
CA VAL A 66 -25.30 -17.86 -2.39
C VAL A 66 -26.15 -16.96 -1.49
N MET A 67 -26.58 -15.79 -1.99
CA MET A 67 -27.45 -14.88 -1.25
C MET A 67 -28.84 -15.47 -1.00
N PHE A 68 -29.42 -16.17 -1.98
CA PHE A 68 -30.69 -16.86 -1.79
C PHE A 68 -30.58 -17.95 -0.70
N LEU A 69 -29.51 -18.73 -0.72
CA LEU A 69 -29.23 -19.74 0.29
C LEU A 69 -29.00 -19.13 1.68
N ALA A 70 -28.36 -17.95 1.77
CA ALA A 70 -28.20 -17.23 3.03
C ALA A 70 -29.56 -16.84 3.65
N VAL A 71 -30.49 -16.34 2.84
CA VAL A 71 -31.86 -16.04 3.29
C VAL A 71 -32.60 -17.32 3.69
N ALA A 72 -32.50 -18.39 2.90
CA ALA A 72 -33.09 -19.69 3.23
C ALA A 72 -32.54 -20.24 4.56
N SER A 73 -31.24 -20.12 4.80
CA SER A 73 -30.58 -20.50 6.04
C SER A 73 -31.16 -19.75 7.24
N ALA A 74 -31.35 -18.44 7.13
CA ALA A 74 -31.92 -17.63 8.20
C ALA A 74 -33.36 -18.06 8.54
N LEU A 75 -34.15 -18.45 7.53
CA LEU A 75 -35.52 -18.95 7.72
C LEU A 75 -35.56 -20.36 8.32
N LEU A 76 -34.56 -21.19 8.05
CA LEU A 76 -34.45 -22.58 8.55
C LEU A 76 -33.86 -22.66 9.97
N MET A 77 -33.17 -21.61 10.42
CA MET A 77 -32.55 -21.51 11.73
C MET A 77 -33.49 -21.79 12.92
N PRO A 78 -34.75 -21.29 12.99
CA PRO A 78 -35.66 -21.61 14.09
C PRO A 78 -36.05 -23.11 14.16
N PHE A 79 -35.87 -23.86 13.07
CA PHE A 79 -36.15 -25.30 13.01
C PHE A 79 -34.89 -26.17 13.17
N GLY A 80 -33.71 -25.56 13.32
CA GLY A 80 -32.42 -26.29 13.37
C GLY A 80 -32.03 -26.98 12.07
N LEU A 81 -32.60 -26.56 10.93
CA LEU A 81 -32.39 -27.15 9.60
C LEU A 81 -31.57 -26.23 8.67
N ASP A 82 -30.74 -25.36 9.23
CA ASP A 82 -29.91 -24.39 8.50
C ASP A 82 -28.69 -25.01 7.81
N TRP A 83 -28.23 -26.16 8.28
CA TRP A 83 -27.02 -26.82 7.77
C TRP A 83 -26.98 -27.05 6.25
N PRO A 84 -28.07 -27.45 5.53
CA PRO A 84 -27.99 -27.73 4.09
C PRO A 84 -27.77 -26.45 3.30
N ALA A 85 -28.43 -25.36 3.72
CA ALA A 85 -28.30 -24.05 3.12
C ALA A 85 -26.88 -23.50 3.33
N LEU A 86 -26.34 -23.62 4.56
CA LEU A 86 -24.97 -23.23 4.87
C LEU A 86 -23.91 -24.07 4.13
N TYR A 87 -24.14 -25.37 3.98
CA TYR A 87 -23.23 -26.25 3.23
C TYR A 87 -23.13 -25.85 1.75
N LEU A 88 -24.28 -25.63 1.10
CA LEU A 88 -24.33 -25.18 -0.29
C LEU A 88 -23.73 -23.77 -0.44
N MET A 89 -23.98 -22.88 0.52
CA MET A 89 -23.37 -21.56 0.57
C MET A 89 -21.84 -21.66 0.61
N GLY A 90 -21.30 -22.54 1.45
CA GLY A 90 -19.87 -22.82 1.54
C GLY A 90 -19.27 -23.27 0.20
N LYS A 91 -19.95 -24.17 -0.53
CA LYS A 91 -19.53 -24.59 -1.89
C LYS A 91 -19.52 -23.42 -2.87
N GLY A 92 -20.52 -22.53 -2.81
CA GLY A 92 -20.57 -21.32 -3.63
C GLY A 92 -19.39 -20.38 -3.35
N LEU A 93 -19.05 -20.18 -2.07
CA LEU A 93 -17.87 -19.38 -1.68
C LEU A 93 -16.56 -20.02 -2.15
N THR A 94 -16.41 -21.34 -2.04
CA THR A 94 -15.23 -22.04 -2.58
C THR A 94 -15.08 -21.82 -4.09
N MET A 95 -16.19 -21.87 -4.83
CA MET A 95 -16.19 -21.60 -6.27
C MET A 95 -15.79 -20.15 -6.59
N MET A 96 -16.29 -19.18 -5.81
CA MET A 96 -15.92 -17.77 -5.95
C MET A 96 -14.41 -17.54 -5.71
N ILE A 97 -13.84 -18.18 -4.68
CA ILE A 97 -12.40 -18.09 -4.40
C ILE A 97 -11.58 -18.69 -5.54
N ALA A 98 -11.99 -19.86 -6.06
CA ALA A 98 -11.31 -20.51 -7.18
C ALA A 98 -11.31 -19.65 -8.45
N ILE A 99 -12.45 -19.05 -8.80
CA ILE A 99 -12.55 -18.12 -9.94
C ILE A 99 -11.67 -16.89 -9.71
N SER A 100 -11.69 -16.33 -8.50
CA SER A 100 -10.88 -15.15 -8.16
C SER A 100 -9.38 -15.45 -8.28
N GLY A 101 -8.91 -16.60 -7.79
CA GLY A 101 -7.53 -17.04 -7.95
C GLY A 101 -7.13 -17.21 -9.42
N TRP A 102 -7.97 -17.89 -10.20
CA TRP A 102 -7.74 -18.11 -11.64
C TRP A 102 -7.61 -16.80 -12.44
N ILE A 103 -8.42 -15.79 -12.11
CA ILE A 103 -8.37 -14.46 -12.74
C ILE A 103 -7.14 -13.68 -12.24
N SER A 104 -6.82 -13.75 -10.95
CA SER A 104 -5.69 -13.02 -10.36
C SER A 104 -4.36 -13.44 -10.97
N GLU A 105 -4.15 -14.73 -11.20
CA GLU A 105 -2.94 -15.27 -11.87
C GLU A 105 -2.74 -14.76 -13.31
N ARG A 106 -3.82 -14.29 -13.95
CA ARG A 106 -3.84 -13.87 -15.35
C ARG A 106 -3.96 -12.35 -15.50
N SER A 107 -3.95 -11.61 -14.40
CA SER A 107 -4.03 -10.15 -14.40
C SER A 107 -2.65 -9.56 -14.77
N PRO A 108 -2.54 -8.78 -15.86
CA PRO A 108 -1.24 -8.32 -16.36
C PRO A 108 -0.65 -7.09 -15.64
N VAL A 109 -1.43 -6.36 -14.83
CA VAL A 109 -0.97 -5.10 -14.19
C VAL A 109 -1.66 -4.91 -12.84
N ASP A 110 -0.87 -4.90 -11.76
CA ASP A 110 -1.38 -4.69 -10.40
C ASP A 110 -0.91 -3.37 -9.75
N GLY A 111 0.12 -2.70 -10.29
CA GLY A 111 0.70 -1.48 -9.76
C GLY A 111 0.74 -0.35 -10.79
N VAL A 112 0.27 0.85 -10.44
CA VAL A 112 0.20 2.02 -11.35
C VAL A 112 0.99 3.24 -10.86
N GLY A 113 1.67 3.12 -9.71
CA GLY A 113 2.41 4.23 -9.12
C GLY A 113 1.52 5.28 -8.44
N LEU A 114 2.16 6.31 -7.91
CA LEU A 114 1.50 7.48 -7.32
C LEU A 114 0.84 8.33 -8.41
N ILE A 115 -0.37 8.83 -8.13
CA ILE A 115 -1.12 9.72 -9.03
C ILE A 115 -1.40 11.06 -8.33
N SER A 116 -1.35 12.14 -9.10
CA SER A 116 -1.63 13.50 -8.61
C SER A 116 -3.04 13.65 -8.08
N GLN A 117 -3.17 14.32 -6.93
CA GLN A 117 -4.46 14.71 -6.38
C GLN A 117 -5.27 15.58 -7.37
N GLN A 118 -4.59 16.43 -8.14
CA GLN A 118 -5.23 17.27 -9.15
C GLN A 118 -5.85 16.43 -10.27
N SER A 119 -5.12 15.41 -10.74
CA SER A 119 -5.62 14.43 -11.72
C SER A 119 -6.90 13.76 -11.22
N VAL A 120 -6.87 13.24 -9.99
CA VAL A 120 -8.03 12.58 -9.38
C VAL A 120 -9.24 13.51 -9.27
N LEU A 121 -9.03 14.77 -8.87
CA LEU A 121 -10.09 15.77 -8.79
C LEU A 121 -10.70 16.06 -10.17
N LEU A 122 -9.86 16.25 -11.20
CA LEU A 122 -10.31 16.53 -12.56
C LEU A 122 -11.09 15.35 -13.17
N VAL A 123 -10.60 14.12 -12.99
CA VAL A 123 -11.31 12.91 -13.45
C VAL A 123 -12.61 12.71 -12.67
N ALA A 124 -12.63 12.99 -11.37
CA ALA A 124 -13.86 12.92 -10.57
C ALA A 124 -14.91 13.94 -11.06
N ILE A 125 -14.51 15.18 -11.36
CA ILE A 125 -15.39 16.20 -11.96
C ILE A 125 -15.91 15.72 -13.31
N ALA A 126 -15.04 15.17 -14.17
CA ALA A 126 -15.44 14.61 -15.46
C ALA A 126 -16.49 13.50 -15.30
N LEU A 127 -16.30 12.60 -14.33
CA LEU A 127 -17.24 11.52 -14.02
C LEU A 127 -18.60 12.06 -13.54
N VAL A 128 -18.60 13.08 -12.68
CA VAL A 128 -19.84 13.73 -12.21
C VAL A 128 -20.58 14.36 -13.38
N ILE A 129 -19.90 15.11 -14.25
CA ILE A 129 -20.52 15.72 -15.44
C ILE A 129 -21.08 14.63 -16.38
N ALA A 130 -20.30 13.59 -16.64
CA ALA A 130 -20.70 12.50 -17.53
C ALA A 130 -21.93 11.73 -17.02
N THR A 131 -22.05 11.55 -15.70
CA THR A 131 -23.14 10.77 -15.09
C THR A 131 -24.39 11.61 -14.81
N MET A 132 -24.26 12.86 -14.37
CA MET A 132 -25.40 13.71 -14.01
C MET A 132 -26.04 14.43 -15.20
N ALA A 133 -25.27 14.88 -16.18
CA ALA A 133 -25.85 15.55 -17.34
C ALA A 133 -26.64 14.53 -18.18
N THR A 134 -27.80 14.90 -18.71
CA THR A 134 -28.61 14.05 -19.61
C THR A 134 -28.56 14.51 -21.07
N THR A 135 -28.03 15.71 -21.31
CA THR A 135 -27.92 16.36 -22.62
C THR A 135 -26.50 16.30 -23.19
N TRP A 136 -26.27 16.94 -24.34
CA TRP A 136 -24.95 17.12 -24.96
C TRP A 136 -23.91 17.80 -24.05
N LEU A 137 -24.33 18.39 -22.92
CA LEU A 137 -23.46 18.91 -21.89
C LEU A 137 -22.51 17.84 -21.30
N ARG A 138 -22.81 16.54 -21.46
CA ARG A 138 -21.88 15.45 -21.17
C ARG A 138 -20.52 15.59 -21.88
N LEU A 139 -20.47 16.21 -23.06
CA LEU A 139 -19.21 16.43 -23.77
C LEU A 139 -18.27 17.38 -23.02
N ALA A 140 -18.79 18.22 -22.11
CA ALA A 140 -17.96 19.04 -21.24
C ALA A 140 -17.10 18.19 -20.29
N ALA A 141 -17.40 16.90 -20.09
CA ALA A 141 -16.54 16.00 -19.32
C ALA A 141 -15.19 15.69 -20.01
N LEU A 142 -15.14 15.72 -21.35
CA LEU A 142 -13.93 15.39 -22.12
C LEU A 142 -12.71 16.26 -21.78
N PRO A 143 -12.79 17.60 -21.76
CA PRO A 143 -11.63 18.43 -21.40
C PRO A 143 -11.14 18.15 -19.98
N PHE A 144 -12.03 17.92 -19.01
CA PHE A 144 -11.63 17.57 -17.64
C PHE A 144 -10.99 16.18 -17.57
N ALA A 145 -11.53 15.20 -18.28
CA ALA A 145 -10.95 13.86 -18.35
C ALA A 145 -9.54 13.90 -18.98
N LEU A 146 -9.37 14.65 -20.06
CA LEU A 146 -8.08 14.79 -20.74
C LEU A 146 -7.06 15.55 -19.87
N ALA A 147 -7.46 16.65 -19.24
CA ALA A 147 -6.60 17.39 -18.31
C ALA A 147 -6.19 16.52 -17.11
N GLY A 148 -7.13 15.71 -16.60
CA GLY A 148 -6.86 14.73 -15.55
C GLY A 148 -5.83 13.69 -15.98
N LEU A 149 -5.97 13.11 -17.18
CA LEU A 149 -5.02 12.15 -17.73
C LEU A 149 -3.62 12.75 -17.96
N LEU A 150 -3.54 13.99 -18.44
CA LEU A 150 -2.27 14.67 -18.69
C LEU A 150 -1.51 15.02 -17.40
N THR A 151 -2.20 15.17 -16.27
CA THR A 151 -1.62 15.53 -14.96
C THR A 151 -1.34 14.32 -14.06
N VAL A 152 -1.55 13.09 -14.55
CA VAL A 152 -1.35 11.85 -13.77
C VAL A 152 0.05 11.76 -13.19
N SER A 153 1.07 12.00 -14.02
CA SER A 153 2.49 11.83 -13.66
C SER A 153 3.11 13.03 -12.97
N ASP A 154 2.35 14.10 -12.72
CA ASP A 154 2.86 15.32 -12.08
C ASP A 154 2.85 15.18 -10.55
N THR A 155 3.53 14.14 -10.06
CA THR A 155 3.74 13.92 -8.62
C THR A 155 5.19 13.71 -8.29
N ARG A 156 5.62 14.38 -7.23
CA ARG A 156 6.92 14.11 -6.62
C ARG A 156 6.83 12.78 -5.88
N THR A 157 7.54 11.78 -6.38
CA THR A 157 7.76 10.51 -5.66
C THR A 157 8.61 10.79 -4.41
N PRO A 158 8.30 10.16 -3.27
CA PRO A 158 9.14 10.27 -2.09
C PRO A 158 10.52 9.65 -2.34
N ASP A 159 11.56 10.31 -1.84
CA ASP A 159 12.94 9.85 -2.00
C ASP A 159 13.29 8.83 -0.91
N VAL A 160 12.62 8.82 0.24
CA VAL A 160 12.77 7.76 1.27
C VAL A 160 11.41 7.42 1.90
N LEU A 161 11.16 6.14 2.11
CA LEU A 161 9.98 5.64 2.83
C LEU A 161 10.39 4.95 4.12
N ILE A 162 9.71 5.26 5.22
CA ILE A 162 10.02 4.72 6.55
C ILE A 162 8.76 4.11 7.16
N SER A 163 8.88 2.88 7.64
CA SER A 163 7.79 2.16 8.28
C SER A 163 7.39 2.77 9.62
N GLU A 164 6.14 2.55 10.03
CA GLU A 164 5.62 3.07 11.30
C GLU A 164 6.37 2.54 12.54
N ASP A 165 6.86 1.29 12.48
CA ASP A 165 7.60 0.65 13.56
C ASP A 165 9.09 1.01 13.58
N ALA A 166 9.53 1.86 12.65
CA ALA A 166 10.91 2.26 12.43
C ALA A 166 11.87 1.10 12.15
N ARG A 167 11.39 -0.08 11.74
CA ARG A 167 12.25 -1.26 11.48
C ARG A 167 12.66 -1.41 10.02
N LEU A 168 12.03 -0.64 9.14
CA LEU A 168 12.23 -0.76 7.71
C LEU A 168 12.30 0.63 7.09
N VAL A 169 13.39 0.88 6.38
CA VAL A 169 13.59 2.04 5.53
C VAL A 169 13.75 1.54 4.11
N ALA A 170 13.12 2.21 3.15
CA ALA A 170 13.25 1.92 1.74
C ALA A 170 13.66 3.16 0.94
N LEU A 171 14.52 2.94 -0.05
CA LEU A 171 15.17 3.94 -0.86
C LEU A 171 15.15 3.50 -2.33
N PRO A 172 14.50 4.23 -3.24
CA PRO A 172 14.65 3.98 -4.68
C PRO A 172 16.06 4.36 -5.12
N ILE A 173 16.79 3.43 -5.72
CA ILE A 173 18.20 3.61 -6.13
C ILE A 173 18.36 3.77 -7.65
N GLY A 174 17.26 3.97 -8.37
CA GLY A 174 17.23 4.03 -9.83
C GLY A 174 17.00 2.66 -10.46
N GLY A 175 16.83 2.63 -11.78
CA GLY A 175 16.64 1.38 -12.53
C GLY A 175 15.35 0.59 -12.21
N GLY A 176 14.42 1.15 -11.43
CA GLY A 176 13.25 0.42 -10.93
C GLY A 176 13.53 -0.44 -9.71
N GLU A 177 14.68 -0.26 -9.06
CA GLU A 177 15.08 -1.02 -7.87
C GLU A 177 14.79 -0.26 -6.57
N LEU A 178 14.34 -1.00 -5.55
CA LEU A 178 14.06 -0.49 -4.22
C LEU A 178 15.00 -1.12 -3.19
N ALA A 179 15.96 -0.37 -2.68
CA ALA A 179 16.85 -0.81 -1.60
C ALA A 179 16.12 -0.77 -0.26
N VAL A 180 16.30 -1.80 0.58
CA VAL A 180 15.69 -1.89 1.91
C VAL A 180 16.74 -2.04 3.01
N SER A 181 16.47 -1.49 4.20
CA SER A 181 17.43 -1.53 5.32
C SER A 181 17.51 -2.87 6.06
N ARG A 182 16.74 -3.89 5.64
CA ARG A 182 16.59 -5.15 6.37
C ARG A 182 16.63 -6.36 5.44
N GLN A 183 17.38 -7.40 5.82
CA GLN A 183 17.47 -8.67 5.06
C GLN A 183 16.13 -9.39 4.89
N ARG A 184 15.26 -9.31 5.89
CA ARG A 184 13.92 -9.92 5.89
C ARG A 184 12.87 -8.83 6.13
N PRO A 185 12.49 -8.08 5.08
CA PRO A 185 11.50 -7.03 5.21
C PRO A 185 10.08 -7.63 5.28
N ASN A 186 9.11 -6.86 5.76
CA ASN A 186 7.71 -7.28 5.78
C ASN A 186 7.12 -7.21 4.36
N GLU A 187 6.75 -8.37 3.81
CA GLU A 187 6.23 -8.53 2.44
C GLU A 187 5.08 -7.55 2.14
N PHE A 188 4.10 -7.42 3.04
CA PHE A 188 2.98 -6.50 2.85
C PHE A 188 3.42 -5.03 2.69
N THR A 189 4.41 -4.60 3.48
CA THR A 189 4.90 -3.20 3.44
C THR A 189 5.69 -2.95 2.16
N VAL A 190 6.56 -3.88 1.81
CA VAL A 190 7.39 -3.78 0.60
C VAL A 190 6.53 -3.83 -0.66
N ASP A 191 5.56 -4.74 -0.75
CA ASP A 191 4.66 -4.83 -1.91
C ASP A 191 3.82 -3.57 -2.11
N ASN A 192 3.45 -2.90 -1.02
CA ASN A 192 2.79 -1.61 -1.10
C ASN A 192 3.72 -0.54 -1.67
N TRP A 193 4.96 -0.47 -1.20
CA TRP A 193 5.95 0.50 -1.68
C TRP A 193 6.41 0.25 -3.10
N LYS A 194 6.59 -1.02 -3.50
CA LYS A 194 6.87 -1.42 -4.89
C LYS A 194 5.78 -0.91 -5.85
N ARG A 195 4.51 -1.09 -5.50
CA ARG A 195 3.38 -0.59 -6.30
C ARG A 195 3.32 0.93 -6.33
N ALA A 196 3.62 1.60 -5.21
CA ALA A 196 3.60 3.05 -5.13
C ALA A 196 4.75 3.73 -5.91
N LEU A 197 5.94 3.14 -5.89
CA LEU A 197 7.13 3.66 -6.57
C LEU A 197 7.40 3.02 -7.93
N THR A 198 6.51 2.13 -8.39
CA THR A 198 6.67 1.38 -9.65
C THR A 198 8.02 0.65 -9.72
N SER A 199 8.42 0.02 -8.60
CA SER A 199 9.67 -0.71 -8.48
C SER A 199 9.45 -2.21 -8.68
N GLU A 200 10.27 -2.85 -9.50
CA GLU A 200 10.14 -4.26 -9.87
C GLU A 200 10.96 -5.17 -8.94
N THR A 201 12.16 -4.72 -8.58
CA THR A 201 13.14 -5.49 -7.80
C THR A 201 13.37 -4.88 -6.41
N ILE A 202 13.70 -5.74 -5.45
CA ILE A 202 14.08 -5.33 -4.09
C ILE A 202 15.55 -5.69 -3.91
N VAL A 203 16.35 -4.72 -3.47
CA VAL A 203 17.76 -4.95 -3.11
C VAL A 203 17.86 -5.02 -1.59
N VAL A 204 18.22 -6.19 -1.08
CA VAL A 204 18.44 -6.44 0.35
C VAL A 204 19.78 -5.84 0.79
N PRO A 205 19.94 -5.51 2.09
CA PRO A 205 21.18 -4.92 2.55
C PRO A 205 22.32 -5.95 2.53
N GLU A 206 23.50 -5.47 2.19
CA GLU A 206 24.75 -6.20 2.42
C GLU A 206 25.16 -6.02 3.87
N VAL A 207 25.42 -7.12 4.58
CA VAL A 207 25.77 -7.10 6.00
C VAL A 207 27.22 -7.50 6.14
N PHE A 208 28.01 -6.65 6.78
CA PHE A 208 29.41 -6.89 7.09
C PHE A 208 29.57 -7.09 8.59
N ASP A 209 30.38 -8.08 8.96
CA ASP A 209 30.81 -8.26 10.33
C ASP A 209 32.09 -7.43 10.60
N ASN A 210 32.18 -6.86 11.80
CA ASN A 210 33.35 -6.05 12.21
C ASN A 210 34.67 -6.80 12.16
N SER A 211 34.64 -8.13 12.18
CA SER A 211 35.83 -8.99 12.10
C SER A 211 36.50 -8.92 10.74
N ASP A 212 35.76 -8.57 9.69
CA ASP A 212 36.18 -8.79 8.31
C ASP A 212 36.89 -7.55 7.73
N GLY A 213 36.87 -6.42 8.46
CA GLY A 213 37.54 -5.17 8.08
C GLY A 213 37.10 -4.60 6.73
N GLN A 214 35.98 -5.07 6.20
CA GLN A 214 35.58 -4.87 4.80
C GLN A 214 34.78 -3.58 4.57
N PHE A 215 34.15 -3.03 5.61
CA PHE A 215 33.39 -1.78 5.53
C PHE A 215 33.27 -1.13 6.92
N ASP A 216 33.78 0.10 7.06
CA ASP A 216 33.50 0.95 8.22
C ASP A 216 32.39 1.96 7.90
N VAL A 217 31.61 2.35 8.89
CA VAL A 217 30.53 3.34 8.78
C VAL A 217 31.07 4.69 8.28
N ALA A 218 32.35 4.98 8.51
CA ALA A 218 33.03 6.17 7.99
C ALA A 218 33.22 6.17 6.46
N ASP A 219 33.29 4.99 5.83
CA ASP A 219 33.48 4.85 4.38
C ASP A 219 32.20 5.19 3.59
N ALA A 220 31.09 5.43 4.29
CA ALA A 220 29.81 5.81 3.70
C ALA A 220 29.87 7.02 2.76
N VAL A 221 30.82 7.93 2.96
CA VAL A 221 31.00 9.13 2.12
C VAL A 221 31.53 8.77 0.72
N GLU A 222 32.25 7.65 0.60
CA GLU A 222 32.86 7.18 -0.64
C GLU A 222 31.91 6.35 -1.51
N LEU A 223 30.75 5.95 -0.98
CA LEU A 223 29.74 5.20 -1.71
C LEU A 223 29.25 5.97 -2.94
N PRO A 224 29.10 5.34 -4.13
CA PRO A 224 28.53 6.01 -5.29
C PRO A 224 27.05 6.36 -5.06
N PRO A 225 26.51 7.42 -5.71
CA PRO A 225 25.07 7.69 -5.68
C PRO A 225 24.26 6.50 -6.19
N GLY A 226 23.17 6.15 -5.50
CA GLY A 226 22.38 4.96 -5.82
C GLY A 226 22.89 3.68 -5.17
N SER A 227 23.75 3.78 -4.16
CA SER A 227 24.23 2.60 -3.44
C SER A 227 23.13 2.02 -2.54
N PRO A 228 22.97 0.69 -2.47
CA PRO A 228 22.03 0.04 -1.56
C PRO A 228 22.49 0.20 -0.09
N PHE A 229 21.75 -0.43 0.83
CA PHE A 229 22.10 -0.41 2.25
C PHE A 229 23.28 -1.33 2.55
N TYR A 230 24.31 -0.78 3.18
CA TYR A 230 25.43 -1.51 3.76
C TYR A 230 25.34 -1.42 5.28
N CYS A 231 25.23 -2.57 5.93
CA CYS A 231 25.00 -2.69 7.37
C CYS A 231 26.24 -3.22 8.08
N SER A 232 26.69 -2.53 9.13
CA SER A 232 27.74 -2.97 10.05
C SER A 232 27.38 -2.56 11.46
N SER A 233 27.55 -3.46 12.44
CA SER A 233 27.33 -3.14 13.88
C SER A 233 25.97 -2.53 14.26
N GLY A 234 24.89 -2.86 13.55
CA GLY A 234 23.57 -2.28 13.83
C GLY A 234 23.37 -0.85 13.31
N VAL A 235 24.30 -0.37 12.47
CA VAL A 235 24.15 0.84 11.65
C VAL A 235 24.11 0.39 10.18
N CYS A 236 23.12 0.85 9.43
CA CYS A 236 23.02 0.63 7.99
C CYS A 236 23.05 1.97 7.26
N VAL A 237 23.88 2.09 6.23
CA VAL A 237 24.01 3.33 5.48
C VAL A 237 23.73 3.09 4.00
N ALA A 238 23.04 4.03 3.35
CA ALA A 238 22.77 4.02 1.92
C ALA A 238 22.93 5.44 1.35
N ARG A 239 23.17 5.54 0.03
CA ARG A 239 23.31 6.82 -0.66
C ARG A 239 22.24 6.96 -1.75
N HIS A 240 21.38 7.97 -1.61
CA HIS A 240 20.36 8.28 -2.60
C HIS A 240 20.97 8.79 -3.92
N MET A 241 20.21 8.72 -5.01
CA MET A 241 20.60 9.26 -6.32
C MET A 241 20.88 10.77 -6.31
N SER A 242 20.31 11.52 -5.36
CA SER A 242 20.63 12.94 -5.16
C SER A 242 22.01 13.17 -4.52
N GLY A 243 22.67 12.11 -4.04
CA GLY A 243 23.91 12.18 -3.26
C GLY A 243 23.71 12.19 -1.75
N ALA A 244 22.47 12.35 -1.27
CA ALA A 244 22.13 12.37 0.15
C ALA A 244 22.43 11.04 0.84
N ILE A 245 23.03 11.10 2.03
CA ILE A 245 23.38 9.91 2.82
C ILE A 245 22.31 9.65 3.88
N ILE A 246 21.79 8.43 3.90
CA ILE A 246 20.76 7.96 4.83
C ILE A 246 21.37 6.92 5.75
N ALA A 247 21.27 7.15 7.06
CA ALA A 247 21.67 6.19 8.07
C ALA A 247 20.45 5.65 8.81
N TYR A 248 20.41 4.33 8.98
CA TYR A 248 19.48 3.60 9.81
C TYR A 248 20.24 3.05 11.02
N VAL A 249 19.71 3.25 12.22
CA VAL A 249 20.39 2.90 13.46
C VAL A 249 19.44 2.12 14.37
N GLU A 250 19.88 0.95 14.84
CA GLU A 250 19.06 0.09 15.71
C GLU A 250 19.00 0.63 17.16
N ASP A 251 20.14 1.04 17.74
CA ASP A 251 20.25 1.56 19.11
C ASP A 251 20.63 3.05 19.12
N ARG A 252 19.98 3.85 19.97
CA ARG A 252 20.28 5.28 20.17
C ARG A 252 21.77 5.54 20.44
N LYS A 253 22.50 4.60 21.05
CA LYS A 253 23.93 4.74 21.34
C LYS A 253 24.80 4.89 20.12
N ASP A 254 24.36 4.43 18.96
CA ASP A 254 25.14 4.47 17.72
C ASP A 254 24.75 5.66 16.83
N THR A 255 23.73 6.44 17.21
CA THR A 255 23.26 7.61 16.44
C THR A 255 24.36 8.64 16.21
N TRP A 256 25.22 8.88 17.19
CA TRP A 256 26.29 9.89 17.09
C TRP A 256 27.30 9.57 15.97
N LYS A 257 27.49 8.28 15.64
CA LYS A 257 28.43 7.85 14.60
C LYS A 257 28.04 8.38 13.22
N ALA A 258 26.74 8.59 12.97
CA ALA A 258 26.21 9.04 11.69
C ALA A 258 26.01 10.56 11.60
N CYS A 259 26.04 11.29 12.72
CA CYS A 259 25.75 12.74 12.75
C CYS A 259 26.71 13.59 11.92
N GLY A 260 27.92 13.10 11.63
CA GLY A 260 28.94 13.86 10.90
C GLY A 260 28.76 13.88 9.38
N PHE A 261 28.01 12.92 8.82
CA PHE A 261 27.93 12.72 7.36
C PHE A 261 26.52 12.41 6.85
N ALA A 262 25.59 11.94 7.69
CA ALA A 262 24.24 11.61 7.25
C ALA A 262 23.34 12.86 7.21
N GLU A 263 22.53 12.97 6.15
CA GLU A 263 21.49 14.00 6.04
C GLU A 263 20.17 13.54 6.68
N LEU A 264 19.93 12.23 6.69
CA LEU A 264 18.76 11.59 7.30
C LEU A 264 19.22 10.46 8.21
N ILE A 265 18.77 10.49 9.47
CA ILE A 265 19.03 9.42 10.43
C ILE A 265 17.70 8.86 10.96
N VAL A 266 17.48 7.56 10.76
CA VAL A 266 16.31 6.84 11.28
C VAL A 266 16.74 5.99 12.46
N VAL A 267 16.17 6.24 13.64
CA VAL A 267 16.54 5.55 14.88
C VAL A 267 15.41 4.62 15.33
N ASN A 268 15.64 3.31 15.32
CA ASN A 268 14.71 2.26 15.75
C ASN A 268 14.66 2.08 17.30
N ASP A 269 14.87 3.17 18.04
CA ASP A 269 14.73 3.22 19.49
C ASP A 269 13.72 4.29 19.90
N ALA A 270 12.68 3.90 20.64
CA ALA A 270 11.66 4.82 21.13
C ALA A 270 12.18 5.75 22.23
N THR A 271 13.27 5.39 22.91
CA THR A 271 13.94 6.23 23.91
C THR A 271 14.89 7.25 23.28
N ALA A 272 15.04 7.22 21.95
CA ALA A 272 15.85 8.17 21.20
C ALA A 272 15.33 9.60 21.26
N TYR A 273 16.31 10.51 21.32
CA TYR A 273 16.13 11.94 21.13
C TYR A 273 17.08 12.37 20.01
N ASP A 274 16.90 13.59 19.51
CA ASP A 274 17.79 14.16 18.52
C ASP A 274 19.18 14.37 19.13
N ALA A 275 20.14 13.53 18.75
CA ALA A 275 21.50 13.55 19.28
C ALA A 275 22.41 14.51 18.50
N CYS A 276 22.08 14.83 17.24
CA CYS A 276 23.01 15.50 16.33
C CYS A 276 23.06 17.02 16.51
N HIS A 277 22.04 17.63 17.13
CA HIS A 277 21.95 19.08 17.39
C HIS A 277 22.22 19.99 16.17
N ASN A 278 22.19 19.41 14.96
CA ASN A 278 22.48 20.09 13.70
C ASN A 278 21.17 20.22 12.91
N PRO A 279 20.70 21.44 12.58
CA PRO A 279 19.44 21.63 11.88
C PRO A 279 19.43 21.08 10.43
N LEU A 280 20.60 20.77 9.86
CA LEU A 280 20.71 20.16 8.53
C LEU A 280 20.49 18.64 8.56
N VAL A 281 20.62 18.00 9.72
CA VAL A 281 20.45 16.55 9.87
C VAL A 281 19.03 16.25 10.33
N LEU A 282 18.25 15.59 9.49
CA LEU A 282 16.90 15.17 9.84
C LEU A 282 16.96 13.86 10.66
N VAL A 283 16.71 13.94 11.97
CA VAL A 283 16.62 12.76 12.83
C VAL A 283 15.16 12.35 13.04
N ILE A 284 14.82 11.14 12.60
CA ILE A 284 13.50 10.53 12.78
C ILE A 284 13.60 9.41 13.80
N THR A 285 12.87 9.56 14.90
CA THR A 285 12.85 8.57 15.98
C THR A 285 11.64 7.65 15.86
N LYS A 286 11.78 6.40 16.32
CA LYS A 286 10.67 5.47 16.49
C LYS A 286 9.50 6.04 17.30
N ARG A 287 9.79 6.89 18.29
CA ARG A 287 8.76 7.60 19.06
C ARG A 287 7.93 8.55 18.21
N GLN A 288 8.55 9.27 17.27
CA GLN A 288 7.82 10.13 16.33
C GLN A 288 6.96 9.30 15.38
N LEU A 289 7.49 8.19 14.84
CA LEU A 289 6.76 7.30 13.94
C LEU A 289 5.58 6.60 14.64
N ALA A 290 5.74 6.13 15.88
CA ALA A 290 4.64 5.59 16.68
C ALA A 290 3.49 6.60 16.89
N ARG A 291 3.83 7.89 16.97
CA ARG A 291 2.87 8.98 17.13
C ARG A 291 2.26 9.42 15.80
N LYS A 292 3.04 9.56 14.75
CA LYS A 292 2.64 10.21 13.49
C LYS A 292 2.46 9.23 12.32
N GLY A 293 2.62 7.92 12.55
CA GLY A 293 2.57 6.89 11.51
C GLY A 293 3.87 6.81 10.71
N SER A 294 3.81 6.12 9.56
CA SER A 294 4.91 6.06 8.59
C SER A 294 5.30 7.44 8.08
N ALA A 295 6.52 7.57 7.57
CA ALA A 295 7.05 8.82 7.05
C ALA A 295 7.53 8.67 5.60
N ALA A 296 7.35 9.74 4.84
CA ALA A 296 7.91 9.95 3.51
C ALA A 296 8.86 11.15 3.58
N VAL A 297 10.07 11.00 3.05
CA VAL A 297 11.10 12.04 3.04
C VAL A 297 11.37 12.46 1.60
N PHE A 298 11.58 13.76 1.42
CA PHE A 298 11.83 14.40 0.14
C PHE A 298 13.11 15.24 0.23
N PHE A 299 14.11 14.91 -0.58
CA PHE A 299 15.35 15.66 -0.71
C PHE A 299 15.23 16.69 -1.82
N ASP A 300 15.65 17.92 -1.55
CA ASP A 300 15.71 18.94 -2.60
C ASP A 300 16.77 18.55 -3.65
N ARG A 301 16.36 18.41 -4.91
CA ARG A 301 17.26 18.01 -6.00
C ARG A 301 18.14 19.17 -6.47
N GLN A 302 17.80 20.41 -6.11
CA GLN A 302 18.47 21.61 -6.60
C GLN A 302 19.43 22.22 -5.57
N SER A 303 19.38 21.79 -4.31
CA SER A 303 20.20 22.35 -3.23
C SER A 303 20.57 21.30 -2.19
N ALA A 304 21.88 21.06 -2.02
CA ALA A 304 22.42 20.20 -0.96
C ALA A 304 22.40 20.87 0.44
N THR A 305 22.04 22.16 0.52
CA THR A 305 22.02 22.92 1.78
C THR A 305 20.63 23.05 2.40
N THR A 306 19.59 22.58 1.70
CA THR A 306 18.21 22.60 2.20
C THR A 306 17.93 21.29 2.95
N PRO A 307 17.46 21.33 4.21
CA PRO A 307 17.16 20.11 4.95
C PRO A 307 16.04 19.31 4.27
N ALA A 308 16.10 17.99 4.40
CA ALA A 308 15.08 17.11 3.85
C ALA A 308 13.69 17.44 4.42
N THR A 309 12.68 17.48 3.55
CA THR A 309 11.29 17.70 3.97
C THR A 309 10.64 16.37 4.31
N ILE A 310 9.85 16.34 5.38
CA ILE A 310 9.18 15.14 5.87
C ILE A 310 7.67 15.30 5.86
N SER A 311 6.99 14.29 5.34
CA SER A 311 5.54 14.12 5.44
C SER A 311 5.23 12.86 6.25
N PHE A 312 4.41 12.99 7.27
CA PHE A 312 3.93 11.86 8.06
C PHE A 312 2.57 11.39 7.57
N ALA A 313 2.24 10.11 7.81
CA ALA A 313 0.94 9.55 7.44
C ALA A 313 -0.22 10.08 8.31
N VAL A 314 0.06 10.55 9.54
CA VAL A 314 -0.92 11.07 10.49
C VAL A 314 -0.56 12.49 10.90
N ASP A 315 -1.39 13.44 10.49
CA ASP A 315 -1.26 14.85 10.85
C ASP A 315 -1.71 15.16 12.29
N SER A 316 -1.18 16.26 12.82
CA SER A 316 -1.65 16.88 14.07
C SER A 316 -2.46 18.14 13.78
N PRO A 317 -3.60 18.38 14.47
CA PRO A 317 -4.12 17.62 15.61
C PRO A 317 -4.72 16.26 15.22
N TYR A 318 -4.65 15.29 16.14
CA TYR A 318 -5.19 13.96 15.88
C TYR A 318 -6.70 13.98 15.72
N ARG A 319 -7.17 13.23 14.72
CA ARG A 319 -8.58 12.83 14.63
C ARG A 319 -8.95 11.94 15.83
N PRO A 320 -10.23 11.91 16.26
CA PRO A 320 -10.65 11.13 17.43
C PRO A 320 -10.19 9.67 17.41
N TRP A 321 -10.25 9.01 16.24
CA TRP A 321 -9.82 7.62 16.04
C TRP A 321 -8.30 7.43 15.83
N HIS A 322 -7.48 8.46 16.04
CA HIS A 322 -6.02 8.35 16.11
C HIS A 322 -5.47 8.64 17.52
N THR A 323 -6.34 9.00 18.47
CA THR A 323 -5.93 9.30 19.86
C THR A 323 -5.24 8.13 20.56
N GLN A 324 -5.63 6.89 20.23
CA GLN A 324 -5.04 5.66 20.77
C GLN A 324 -3.52 5.56 20.56
N ARG A 325 -2.99 6.20 19.51
CA ARG A 325 -1.55 6.21 19.19
C ARG A 325 -0.72 6.80 20.34
N ARG A 326 -1.28 7.72 21.14
CA ARG A 326 -0.59 8.33 22.29
C ARG A 326 -0.28 7.35 23.41
N TYR A 327 -1.03 6.25 23.50
CA TYR A 327 -0.94 5.31 24.62
C TYR A 327 -0.02 4.11 24.35
N SER A 328 0.50 3.95 23.14
CA SER A 328 1.49 2.91 22.86
C SER A 328 2.75 3.13 23.71
N ARG A 329 3.50 2.06 24.01
CA ARG A 329 4.74 2.16 24.79
C ARG A 329 5.77 3.02 24.07
N GLU A 330 5.89 2.82 22.75
CA GLU A 330 6.83 3.52 21.89
C GLU A 330 6.51 5.02 21.79
N ALA A 331 5.22 5.39 21.66
CA ALA A 331 4.80 6.79 21.65
C ALA A 331 5.09 7.52 22.98
N ARG A 332 5.10 6.76 24.08
CA ARG A 332 5.50 7.24 25.41
C ARG A 332 7.01 7.25 25.63
N GLY A 333 7.80 6.81 24.64
CA GLY A 333 9.26 6.75 24.72
C GLY A 333 9.79 5.69 25.68
N LEU A 334 9.03 4.61 25.89
CA LEU A 334 9.43 3.49 26.74
C LEU A 334 10.17 2.43 25.92
N ALA A 335 11.15 1.79 26.55
CA ALA A 335 11.88 0.66 25.97
C ALA A 335 10.95 -0.54 25.64
N PRO A 336 11.36 -1.41 24.71
CA PRO A 336 10.64 -2.63 24.38
C PRO A 336 10.29 -3.45 25.62
N PHE A 337 9.11 -4.05 25.65
CA PHE A 337 8.70 -4.89 26.77
C PHE A 337 9.57 -6.15 26.81
N LYS A 338 10.34 -6.32 27.88
CA LYS A 338 11.04 -7.58 28.17
C LYS A 338 10.15 -8.40 29.10
N LYS A 339 9.86 -9.64 28.73
CA LYS A 339 9.20 -10.57 29.66
C LYS A 339 10.14 -10.74 30.86
N PRO A 340 9.64 -10.64 32.10
CA PRO A 340 10.47 -10.97 33.26
C PRO A 340 10.94 -12.41 33.11
N GLU A 341 12.24 -12.65 33.24
CA GLU A 341 12.79 -14.00 33.27
C GLU A 341 12.15 -14.77 34.42
N LYS A 342 11.64 -15.97 34.14
CA LYS A 342 11.17 -16.85 35.21
C LYS A 342 12.42 -17.25 36.02
N PRO A 343 12.41 -17.12 37.35
CA PRO A 343 13.52 -17.60 38.16
C PRO A 343 13.72 -19.08 37.89
N VAL A 344 14.94 -19.45 37.47
CA VAL A 344 15.35 -20.83 37.29
C VAL A 344 15.40 -21.46 38.68
N VAL A 345 14.41 -22.28 39.01
CA VAL A 345 14.44 -23.12 40.21
C VAL A 345 15.43 -24.24 39.93
N ASN A 346 16.68 -24.08 40.40
CA ASN A 346 17.63 -25.18 40.41
C ASN A 346 17.09 -26.29 41.33
N PRO A 347 16.95 -27.54 40.86
CA PRO A 347 16.57 -28.64 41.74
C PRO A 347 17.63 -28.80 42.83
N GLN A 348 17.20 -28.75 44.09
CA GLN A 348 18.07 -29.07 45.22
C GLN A 348 18.59 -30.51 45.06
N PRO A 349 19.88 -30.78 45.32
CA PRO A 349 20.39 -32.14 45.35
C PRO A 349 19.67 -32.91 46.45
N SER A 350 19.07 -34.05 46.09
CA SER A 350 18.51 -35.02 47.02
C SER A 350 19.59 -35.47 48.00
N GLN A 351 19.35 -35.27 49.30
CA GLN A 351 20.19 -35.82 50.39
C GLN A 351 20.04 -37.33 50.49
#